data_AF-A0A9P0KBC7-F1
#
_entry.id   AF-A0A9P0KBC7-F1
#
_cell.length_a   1.000
_cell.length_b   1.000
_cell.length_c   1.000
_cell.angle_alpha   90.00
_cell.angle_beta   90.00
_cell.angle_gamma   90.00
#
_symmetry.space_group_name_H-M   'P 1'
#
loop_
_entity.id
_entity.type
_entity.pdbx_description
1 polymer ?
#
loop_
_entity_poly.entity_id
_entity_poly.type
_entity_poly.pdbx_seq_one_letter_code
_entity_poly.pdbx_strand_id
1 'polypeptide(L)'
;MYKGTLNSFCRVVVDCKEYGYYCAGNRTCQCLPSYVPNDKGQLCLGLLGEKCKYDEHCIEGAFCYLQDTCKCKDEYRPSFDNMYCLSGATSVTKNYVLISNFLVLSLLFCLKIV
;
A
#
# COMPACT_ATOMS: atom_id res chain seq x y z
N MET A 1 15.75 -15.59 -18.60
CA MET A 1 15.87 -14.16 -18.96
C MET A 1 15.37 -13.36 -17.76
N TYR A 2 16.21 -12.50 -17.18
CA TYR A 2 15.86 -11.70 -16.01
C TYR A 2 14.90 -10.58 -16.44
N LYS A 3 13.76 -10.47 -15.75
CA LYS A 3 12.76 -9.42 -15.98
C LYS A 3 13.03 -8.23 -15.07
N GLY A 4 12.94 -7.01 -15.62
CA GLY A 4 13.22 -5.76 -14.93
C GLY A 4 12.18 -5.40 -13.87
N THR A 5 12.64 -4.84 -12.76
CA THR A 5 11.82 -4.29 -11.67
C THR A 5 11.48 -2.82 -11.93
N LEU A 6 10.81 -2.14 -10.98
CA LEU A 6 10.49 -0.71 -11.09
C LEU A 6 11.74 0.12 -11.49
N ASN A 7 11.56 1.04 -12.44
CA ASN A 7 12.60 1.89 -13.04
C ASN A 7 13.69 1.17 -13.85
N SER A 8 13.63 -0.16 -14.01
CA SER A 8 14.54 -0.87 -14.92
C SER A 8 14.27 -0.49 -16.37
N PHE A 9 15.31 -0.50 -17.20
CA PHE A 9 15.17 -0.26 -18.65
C PHE A 9 14.27 -1.32 -19.30
N CYS A 10 13.41 -0.88 -20.23
CA CYS A 10 12.56 -1.75 -21.03
C CYS A 10 12.41 -1.23 -22.47
N ARG A 11 12.18 -2.14 -23.41
CA ARG A 11 11.74 -1.83 -24.78
C ARG A 11 10.27 -2.19 -24.98
N VAL A 12 9.82 -3.27 -24.33
CA VAL A 12 8.44 -3.78 -24.38
C VAL A 12 8.02 -4.24 -22.99
N VAL A 13 6.71 -4.40 -22.75
CA VAL A 13 6.17 -4.81 -21.45
C VAL A 13 6.72 -6.16 -20.95
N VAL A 14 7.06 -7.08 -21.86
CA VAL A 14 7.60 -8.40 -21.49
C VAL A 14 9.02 -8.35 -20.92
N ASP A 15 9.72 -7.21 -21.06
CA ASP A 15 11.01 -6.96 -20.41
C ASP A 15 10.84 -6.70 -18.90
N CYS A 16 9.64 -6.32 -18.45
CA CYS A 16 9.33 -6.03 -17.04
C CYS A 16 8.84 -7.28 -16.29
N LYS A 17 8.89 -7.24 -14.96
CA LYS A 17 8.36 -8.29 -14.07
C LYS A 17 6.85 -8.50 -14.38
N GLU A 18 6.38 -9.73 -14.22
CA GLU A 18 4.97 -10.06 -14.45
C GLU A 18 4.10 -9.40 -13.37
N TYR A 19 2.91 -8.93 -13.76
CA TYR A 19 1.89 -8.28 -12.93
C TYR A 19 2.24 -6.87 -12.45
N GLY A 20 1.38 -5.90 -12.75
CA GLY A 20 1.51 -4.55 -12.21
C GLY A 20 2.54 -3.66 -12.88
N TYR A 21 3.14 -4.08 -14.02
CA TYR A 21 4.11 -3.27 -14.75
C TYR A 21 3.67 -2.99 -16.18
N TYR A 22 4.04 -1.82 -16.68
CA TYR A 22 4.07 -1.51 -18.09
C TYR A 22 5.41 -0.86 -18.45
N CYS A 23 5.77 -0.90 -19.73
CA CYS A 23 6.94 -0.16 -20.22
C CYS A 23 6.51 1.26 -20.61
N ALA A 24 6.95 2.26 -19.84
CA ALA A 24 6.55 3.64 -20.04
C ALA A 24 7.34 4.31 -21.19
N GLY A 25 6.87 5.49 -21.63
CA GLY A 25 7.50 6.24 -22.73
C GLY A 25 8.96 6.65 -22.49
N ASN A 26 9.37 6.77 -21.22
CA ASN A 26 10.76 7.00 -20.83
C ASN A 26 11.63 5.72 -20.87
N ARG A 27 11.11 4.63 -21.43
CA ARG A 27 11.77 3.31 -21.54
C ARG A 27 12.14 2.69 -20.19
N THR A 28 11.30 2.91 -19.19
CA THR A 28 11.45 2.26 -17.89
C THR A 28 10.19 1.52 -17.48
N CYS A 29 10.35 0.43 -16.74
CA CYS A 29 9.22 -0.30 -16.14
C CYS A 29 8.59 0.58 -15.06
N GLN A 30 7.28 0.83 -15.19
CA GLN A 30 6.50 1.65 -14.27
C GLN A 30 5.26 0.88 -13.80
N CYS A 31 4.70 1.26 -12.65
CA CYS A 31 3.53 0.59 -12.10
C CYS A 31 2.27 0.90 -12.91
N LEU A 32 1.49 -0.13 -13.23
CA LEU A 32 0.15 0.04 -13.80
C LEU A 32 -0.74 0.88 -12.86
N PRO A 33 -1.81 1.51 -13.37
CA PRO A 33 -2.84 2.09 -12.52
C PRO A 33 -3.34 1.07 -11.50
N SER A 34 -3.62 1.51 -10.27
CA SER A 34 -3.98 0.65 -9.13
C SER A 34 -2.88 -0.30 -8.65
N TYR A 35 -1.64 -0.09 -9.08
CA TYR A 35 -0.45 -0.69 -8.47
C TYR A 35 0.43 0.39 -7.86
N VAL A 36 0.95 0.15 -6.66
CA VAL A 36 1.76 1.11 -5.90
C VAL A 36 3.17 0.57 -5.66
N PRO A 37 4.20 1.42 -5.63
CA PRO A 37 5.55 0.98 -5.25
C PRO A 37 5.56 0.42 -3.83
N ASN A 38 6.29 -0.67 -3.60
CA ASN A 38 6.61 -1.12 -2.25
C ASN A 38 7.54 -0.13 -1.54
N ASP A 39 7.74 -0.30 -0.23
CA ASP A 39 8.56 0.61 0.60
C ASP A 39 9.99 0.78 0.09
N LYS A 40 10.52 -0.21 -0.62
CA LYS A 40 11.86 -0.17 -1.21
C LYS A 40 11.90 0.54 -2.57
N GLY A 41 10.76 0.89 -3.14
CA GLY A 41 10.65 1.47 -4.48
C GLY A 41 11.14 0.53 -5.59
N GLN A 42 11.02 -0.78 -5.38
CA GLN A 42 11.53 -1.81 -6.29
C GLN A 42 10.42 -2.60 -6.96
N LEU A 43 9.31 -2.83 -6.27
CA LEU A 43 8.21 -3.65 -6.76
C LEU A 43 6.93 -2.83 -6.89
N CYS A 44 6.11 -3.16 -7.87
CA CYS A 44 4.73 -2.70 -7.98
C CYS A 44 3.81 -3.73 -7.32
N LEU A 45 3.05 -3.28 -6.33
CA LEU A 45 2.12 -4.07 -5.54
C LEU A 45 0.68 -3.69 -5.92
N GLY A 46 -0.15 -4.68 -6.22
CA GLY A 46 -1.55 -4.49 -6.56
C GLY A 46 -2.38 -4.10 -5.35
N LEU A 47 -3.23 -3.09 -5.53
CA LEU A 47 -4.29 -2.75 -4.58
C LEU A 47 -5.35 -3.86 -4.54
N LEU A 48 -6.32 -3.75 -3.63
CA LEU A 48 -7.32 -4.80 -3.48
C LEU A 48 -8.18 -4.94 -4.74
N GLY A 49 -8.39 -6.17 -5.18
CA GLY A 49 -9.06 -6.50 -6.43
C GLY A 49 -8.14 -6.62 -7.65
N GLU A 50 -6.89 -6.17 -7.56
CA GLU A 50 -5.96 -6.23 -8.70
C GLU A 50 -5.36 -7.62 -8.90
N LYS A 51 -4.95 -7.88 -10.15
CA LYS A 51 -4.42 -9.18 -10.55
C LYS A 51 -3.09 -9.50 -9.87
N CYS A 52 -2.98 -10.72 -9.38
CA CYS A 52 -1.80 -11.24 -8.71
C CYS A 52 -1.55 -12.72 -9.07
N LYS A 53 -0.42 -13.25 -8.60
CA LYS A 53 -0.08 -14.68 -8.71
C LYS A 53 0.44 -15.22 -7.39
N TYR A 54 1.20 -14.39 -6.67
CA TYR A 54 1.74 -14.67 -5.35
C TYR A 54 1.42 -13.51 -4.42
N ASP A 55 1.44 -13.77 -3.12
CA ASP A 55 1.16 -12.76 -2.08
C ASP A 55 2.11 -11.57 -2.17
N GLU A 56 3.36 -11.77 -2.62
CA GLU A 56 4.34 -10.70 -2.81
C GLU A 56 3.95 -9.69 -3.91
N HIS A 57 2.90 -9.96 -4.69
CA HIS A 57 2.35 -9.03 -5.66
C HIS A 57 1.31 -8.09 -5.07
N CYS A 58 0.92 -8.27 -3.81
CA CYS A 58 -0.14 -7.49 -3.17
C CYS A 58 0.43 -6.51 -2.13
N ILE A 59 -0.33 -5.46 -1.83
CA ILE A 59 -0.03 -4.52 -0.75
C ILE A 59 0.08 -5.21 0.62
N GLU A 60 0.68 -4.51 1.58
CA GLU A 60 0.80 -5.00 2.95
C GLU A 60 -0.56 -5.36 3.57
N GLY A 61 -0.61 -6.49 4.29
CA GLY A 61 -1.84 -7.01 4.89
C GLY A 61 -2.77 -7.73 3.91
N ALA A 62 -2.44 -7.76 2.62
CA ALA A 62 -3.17 -8.54 1.61
C ALA A 62 -2.45 -9.85 1.24
N PHE A 63 -3.18 -10.74 0.58
CA PHE A 63 -2.69 -11.99 -0.01
C PHE A 63 -3.35 -12.21 -1.37
N CYS A 64 -2.80 -13.11 -2.17
CA CYS A 64 -3.29 -13.40 -3.51
C CYS A 64 -4.36 -14.48 -3.48
N TYR A 65 -5.63 -14.06 -3.38
CA TYR A 65 -6.77 -14.95 -3.28
C TYR A 65 -6.94 -15.75 -4.58
N LEU A 66 -6.94 -17.08 -4.45
CA LEU A 66 -7.07 -18.03 -5.55
C LEU A 66 -6.08 -17.80 -6.71
N GLN A 67 -4.89 -17.26 -6.41
CA GLN A 67 -3.90 -16.88 -7.43
C GLN A 67 -4.47 -15.94 -8.52
N ASP A 68 -5.46 -15.13 -8.16
CA ASP A 68 -6.15 -14.25 -9.11
C ASP A 68 -6.15 -12.80 -8.67
N THR A 69 -6.69 -12.48 -7.49
CA THR A 69 -6.91 -11.09 -7.04
C THR A 69 -6.40 -10.83 -5.64
N CYS A 70 -5.85 -9.65 -5.38
CA CYS A 70 -5.45 -9.26 -4.03
C CYS A 70 -6.65 -9.06 -3.10
N LYS A 71 -6.61 -9.65 -1.91
CA LYS A 71 -7.59 -9.48 -0.83
C LYS A 71 -6.90 -9.30 0.51
N CYS A 72 -7.50 -8.57 1.44
CA CYS A 72 -7.01 -8.50 2.82
C CYS A 72 -7.00 -9.89 3.45
N LYS A 73 -5.96 -10.19 4.24
CA LYS A 73 -5.91 -11.36 5.10
C LYS A 73 -7.04 -11.30 6.13
N ASP A 74 -7.46 -12.45 6.65
CA ASP A 74 -8.66 -12.59 7.50
C ASP A 74 -8.65 -11.69 8.75
N GLU A 75 -7.46 -11.35 9.26
CA GLU A 75 -7.26 -10.45 10.41
C GLU A 75 -7.56 -8.96 10.11
N TYR A 76 -7.72 -8.61 8.82
CA TYR A 76 -7.81 -7.24 8.34
C TYR A 76 -9.13 -6.98 7.60
N ARG A 77 -9.53 -5.70 7.56
CA ARG A 77 -10.66 -5.22 6.78
C ARG A 77 -10.16 -4.29 5.66
N PRO A 78 -10.79 -4.32 4.47
CA PRO A 78 -10.48 -3.36 3.42
C PRO A 78 -10.84 -1.94 3.88
N SER A 79 -10.00 -0.99 3.51
CA SER A 79 -10.34 0.44 3.53
C SER A 79 -11.45 0.77 2.53
N PHE A 80 -12.10 1.91 2.71
CA PHE A 80 -13.20 2.34 1.83
C PHE A 80 -12.77 2.52 0.37
N ASP A 81 -11.54 2.97 0.15
CA ASP A 81 -10.92 3.20 -1.17
C ASP A 81 -10.13 1.98 -1.68
N ASN A 82 -10.17 0.85 -0.96
CA ASN A 82 -9.44 -0.38 -1.30
C ASN A 82 -7.91 -0.22 -1.40
N MET A 83 -7.34 0.83 -0.80
CA MET A 83 -5.90 1.12 -0.91
C MET A 83 -5.04 0.46 0.17
N TYR A 84 -5.62 0.08 1.30
CA TYR A 84 -4.93 -0.53 2.44
C TYR A 84 -5.84 -1.47 3.23
N CYS A 85 -5.20 -2.36 4.01
CA CYS A 85 -5.86 -3.29 4.93
C CYS A 85 -5.75 -2.78 6.38
N LEU A 86 -6.90 -2.59 7.05
CA LEU A 86 -7.02 -2.09 8.42
C LEU A 86 -7.09 -3.27 9.39
N SER A 87 -6.20 -3.32 10.38
CA SER A 87 -6.33 -4.30 11.47
C SER A 87 -7.40 -3.84 12.45
N GLY A 88 -8.18 -4.76 13.00
CA GLY A 88 -9.22 -4.44 14.00
C GLY A 88 -8.68 -3.70 15.24
N ALA A 89 -7.38 -3.85 15.54
CA ALA A 89 -6.70 -3.15 16.63
C ALA A 89 -6.39 -1.67 16.32
N THR A 90 -6.44 -1.23 15.06
CA THR A 90 -6.09 0.14 14.64
C THR A 90 -7.28 1.09 14.49
N SER A 91 -8.52 0.60 14.60
CA SER A 91 -9.73 1.42 14.53
C SER A 91 -9.93 2.37 15.73
N VAL A 92 -9.02 2.37 16.73
CA VAL A 92 -9.17 3.13 17.97
C VAL A 92 -8.32 4.41 18.06
N THR A 93 -7.27 4.63 17.25
CA THR A 93 -6.22 5.61 17.66
C THR A 93 -5.99 6.87 16.82
N LYS A 94 -6.76 7.18 15.76
CA LYS A 94 -6.63 8.53 15.14
C LYS A 94 -7.44 9.61 15.86
N ASN A 95 -8.60 9.27 16.43
CA ASN A 95 -9.41 10.25 17.16
C ASN A 95 -8.92 10.48 18.59
N TYR A 96 -8.34 9.48 19.27
CA TYR A 96 -7.87 9.63 20.65
C TYR A 96 -6.63 10.52 20.82
N VAL A 97 -5.72 10.55 19.83
CA VAL A 97 -4.51 11.39 19.90
C VAL A 97 -4.85 12.88 19.86
N LEU A 98 -5.87 13.26 19.07
CA LEU A 98 -6.32 14.65 19.00
C LEU A 98 -6.99 15.11 20.31
N ILE A 99 -7.81 14.25 20.93
CA ILE A 99 -8.48 14.58 22.20
C ILE A 99 -7.46 14.66 23.35
N SER A 100 -6.46 13.78 23.36
CA SER A 100 -5.37 13.80 24.36
C SER A 100 -4.57 15.10 24.32
N ASN A 101 -4.15 15.56 23.13
CA ASN A 101 -3.39 16.80 22.99
C ASN A 101 -4.21 18.05 23.40
N PHE A 102 -5.52 18.08 23.14
CA PHE A 102 -6.40 19.18 23.55
C PHE A 102 -6.58 19.25 25.09
N LEU A 103 -6.67 18.10 25.76
CA LEU A 103 -6.77 18.04 27.23
C LEU A 103 -5.45 18.46 27.91
N VAL A 104 -4.31 18.05 27.35
CA VAL A 104 -2.98 18.43 27.87
C VAL A 104 -2.74 19.94 27.72
N LEU A 105 -3.10 20.55 26.57
CA LEU A 105 -2.96 21.99 26.37
C LEU A 105 -3.82 22.78 27.37
N SER A 106 -5.08 22.41 27.55
CA SER A 106 -5.99 23.13 28.46
C SER A 106 -5.55 23.07 29.93
N LEU A 107 -5.00 21.93 30.39
CA LEU A 107 -4.41 21.81 31.72
C LEU A 107 -3.12 22.65 31.91
N LEU A 108 -2.26 22.71 30.89
CA LEU A 108 -1.05 23.57 30.91
C LEU A 108 -1.38 25.07 30.94
N PHE A 109 -2.47 25.49 30.29
CA PHE A 109 -2.96 26.87 30.38
C PHE A 109 -3.51 27.18 31.79
N CYS A 110 -4.21 26.24 32.44
CA CYS A 110 -4.67 26.44 33.82
C CYS A 110 -3.53 26.54 34.84
N LEU A 111 -2.43 25.78 34.70
CA LEU A 111 -1.31 25.82 35.66
C LEU A 111 -0.38 27.05 35.50
N LYS A 112 -0.48 27.81 34.41
CA LYS A 112 0.33 29.02 34.19
C LYS A 112 -0.28 30.31 34.74
N ILE A 113 -1.48 30.24 35.35
CA ILE A 113 -2.26 31.41 35.81
C ILE A 113 -2.38 31.46 37.36
N VAL A 114 -1.51 30.74 38.09
CA VAL A 114 -1.36 30.91 39.55
C VAL A 114 0.03 31.41 39.86
#